data_AF-A0A257R9I9-F1
#
_entry.id   AF-A0A257R9I9-F1
#
_cell.length_a   1.000
_cell.length_b   1.000
_cell.length_c   1.000
_cell.angle_alpha   90.00
_cell.angle_beta   90.00
_cell.angle_gamma   90.00
#
_symmetry.space_group_name_H-M   'P 1'
#
loop_
_entity.id
_entity.type
_entity.pdbx_description
1 polymer ?
#
loop_
_entity_poly.entity_id
_entity_poly.type
_entity_poly.pdbx_seq_one_letter_code
_entity_poly.pdbx_strand_id
1 'polypeptide(L)'
;MTTDYKTTADRLHDRLIGDIEANDRRNHATVTLPLADLRRAARSLDARAEGLLVRRDRDPILRDAANREAAHCRRLAALLLDLARGAE
;
A
#
# COMPACT_ATOMS: atom_id res chain seq x y z
N MET A 1 -48.87 -23.71 -7.51
CA MET A 1 -47.45 -23.80 -7.12
C MET A 1 -47.06 -22.46 -6.53
N THR A 2 -47.18 -22.31 -5.22
CA THR A 2 -46.72 -21.11 -4.51
C THR A 2 -45.20 -21.19 -4.41
N THR A 3 -44.53 -20.49 -5.31
CA THR A 3 -43.08 -20.29 -5.26
C THR A 3 -42.73 -19.70 -3.90
N ASP A 4 -41.92 -20.39 -3.12
CA ASP A 4 -41.52 -19.94 -1.79
C ASP A 4 -40.54 -18.76 -1.93
N TYR A 5 -41.11 -17.55 -1.96
CA TYR A 5 -40.37 -16.30 -2.07
C TYR A 5 -39.47 -16.06 -0.85
N LYS A 6 -39.79 -16.67 0.30
CA LYS A 6 -39.04 -16.50 1.55
C LYS A 6 -37.68 -17.20 1.45
N THR A 7 -37.65 -18.44 0.98
CA THR A 7 -36.38 -19.14 0.71
C THR A 7 -35.56 -18.51 -0.41
N THR A 8 -36.19 -17.80 -1.35
CA THR A 8 -35.48 -17.11 -2.43
C THR A 8 -34.82 -15.82 -1.93
N ALA A 9 -35.50 -15.08 -1.06
CA ALA A 9 -34.97 -13.88 -0.40
C ALA A 9 -33.81 -14.23 0.55
N ASP A 10 -33.93 -15.31 1.33
CA ASP A 10 -32.88 -15.75 2.25
C ASP A 10 -31.59 -16.15 1.49
N ARG A 11 -31.72 -16.88 0.37
CA ARG A 11 -30.56 -17.21 -0.48
C ARG A 11 -29.91 -15.99 -1.11
N LEU A 12 -30.70 -14.98 -1.48
CA LEU A 12 -30.17 -13.73 -2.02
C LEU A 12 -29.39 -12.97 -0.94
N HIS A 13 -29.92 -12.96 0.29
CA HIS A 13 -29.29 -12.32 1.44
C HIS A 13 -27.96 -12.98 1.80
N ASP A 14 -27.92 -14.32 1.90
CA ASP A 14 -26.70 -15.08 2.19
C ASP A 14 -25.62 -14.85 1.12
N ARG A 15 -26.03 -14.77 -0.16
CA ARG A 15 -25.12 -14.46 -1.26
C ARG A 15 -24.55 -13.05 -1.14
N LEU A 16 -25.39 -12.08 -0.79
CA LEU A 16 -24.98 -10.68 -0.63
C LEU A 16 -23.99 -10.52 0.53
N ILE A 17 -24.24 -11.21 1.65
CA ILE A 17 -23.31 -11.27 2.79
C ILE A 17 -21.98 -11.90 2.37
N GLY A 18 -22.03 -13.05 1.68
CA GLY A 18 -20.82 -13.72 1.18
C GLY A 18 -20.00 -12.85 0.23
N ASP A 19 -20.66 -12.08 -0.64
CA ASP A 19 -20.00 -11.14 -1.55
C ASP A 19 -19.38 -9.96 -0.79
N ILE A 20 -20.06 -9.43 0.24
CA ILE A 20 -19.54 -8.38 1.13
C ILE A 20 -18.31 -8.88 1.89
N GLU A 21 -18.37 -10.04 2.51
CA GLU A 21 -17.24 -10.64 3.25
C GLU A 21 -16.07 -11.00 2.33
N ALA A 22 -16.34 -11.46 1.11
CA ALA A 22 -15.29 -11.71 0.12
C ALA A 22 -14.64 -10.40 -0.35
N ASN A 23 -15.43 -9.34 -0.51
CA ASN A 23 -14.92 -8.03 -0.87
C ASN A 23 -14.14 -7.38 0.28
N ASP A 24 -14.60 -7.55 1.52
CA ASP A 24 -13.91 -7.10 2.73
C ASP A 24 -12.58 -7.84 2.90
N ARG A 25 -12.54 -9.17 2.72
CA ARG A 25 -11.28 -9.92 2.70
C ARG A 25 -10.33 -9.48 1.59
N ARG A 26 -10.83 -9.17 0.38
CA ARG A 26 -9.99 -8.65 -0.72
C ARG A 26 -9.48 -7.25 -0.43
N ASN A 27 -10.34 -6.36 0.08
CA ASN A 27 -9.96 -5.02 0.50
C ASN A 27 -8.96 -5.07 1.65
N HIS A 28 -9.19 -5.93 2.63
CA HIS A 28 -8.27 -6.15 3.73
C HIS A 28 -6.93 -6.68 3.22
N ALA A 29 -6.91 -7.70 2.34
CA ALA A 29 -5.68 -8.19 1.71
C ALA A 29 -4.94 -7.11 0.86
N THR A 30 -5.67 -6.19 0.24
CA THR A 30 -5.12 -5.08 -0.57
C THR A 30 -4.58 -3.94 0.31
N VAL A 31 -5.24 -3.67 1.44
CA VAL A 31 -4.84 -2.69 2.46
C VAL A 31 -3.69 -3.24 3.31
N THR A 32 -3.59 -4.57 3.43
CA THR A 32 -2.50 -5.26 4.10
C THR A 32 -1.35 -5.48 3.12
N LEU A 33 -0.69 -4.40 2.70
CA LEU A 33 0.77 -4.53 2.58
C LEU A 33 1.22 -4.96 3.98
N PRO A 34 1.81 -6.16 4.16
CA PRO A 34 2.27 -6.58 5.47
C PRO A 34 3.06 -5.43 6.08
N LEU A 35 2.84 -5.12 7.36
CA LEU A 35 3.57 -4.05 8.06
C LEU A 35 5.09 -4.14 7.83
N ALA A 36 5.59 -5.38 7.70
CA ALA A 36 6.96 -5.68 7.31
C ALA A 36 7.35 -5.18 5.90
N ASP A 37 6.46 -5.27 4.91
CA ASP A 37 6.65 -4.78 3.55
C ASP A 37 6.59 -3.26 3.46
N LEU A 38 5.73 -2.58 4.21
CA LEU A 38 5.76 -1.11 4.31
C LEU A 38 7.10 -0.63 4.86
N ARG A 39 7.57 -1.24 5.97
CA ARG A 39 8.87 -0.94 6.55
C ARG A 39 10.03 -1.31 5.62
N ARG A 40 9.92 -2.41 4.86
CA ARG A 40 10.92 -2.83 3.86
C ARG A 40 10.99 -1.84 2.69
N ALA A 41 9.85 -1.39 2.19
CA ALA A 41 9.76 -0.39 1.14
C ALA A 41 10.35 0.95 1.60
N ALA A 42 10.06 1.39 2.83
CA ALA A 42 10.67 2.58 3.42
C ALA A 42 12.21 2.49 3.45
N ARG A 43 12.76 1.38 3.98
CA ARG A 43 14.22 1.15 3.98
C ARG A 43 14.84 1.14 2.58
N SER A 44 14.13 0.57 1.60
CA SER A 44 14.59 0.54 0.21
C SER A 44 14.66 1.95 -0.40
N LEU A 45 13.69 2.80 -0.10
CA LEU A 45 13.67 4.21 -0.53
C LEU A 45 14.79 5.02 0.12
N ASP A 46 15.06 4.81 1.41
CA ASP A 46 16.18 5.47 2.10
C ASP A 46 17.53 5.06 1.49
N ALA A 47 17.76 3.77 1.27
CA ALA A 47 18.97 3.27 0.63
C ALA A 47 19.15 3.84 -0.80
N ARG A 48 18.05 4.00 -1.55
CA ARG A 48 18.07 4.63 -2.87
C ARG A 48 18.43 6.12 -2.78
N ALA A 49 17.89 6.84 -1.79
CA ALA A 49 18.24 8.24 -1.56
C ALA A 49 19.73 8.40 -1.23
N GLU A 50 20.29 7.52 -0.39
CA GLU A 50 21.73 7.50 -0.10
C GLU A 50 22.56 7.24 -1.37
N GLY A 51 22.19 6.23 -2.17
CA GLY A 51 22.87 5.93 -3.43
C GLY A 51 22.86 7.09 -4.42
N LEU A 52 21.77 7.86 -4.49
CA LEU A 52 21.68 9.06 -5.32
C LEU A 52 22.60 10.17 -4.82
N LEU A 53 22.63 10.41 -3.50
CA LEU A 53 23.49 11.42 -2.90
C LEU A 53 24.98 11.10 -3.05
N VAL A 54 25.37 9.83 -2.96
CA VAL A 54 26.75 9.39 -3.20
C VAL A 54 27.17 9.58 -4.66
N ARG A 55 26.24 9.37 -5.61
CA ARG A 55 26.54 9.45 -7.06
C ARG A 55 26.42 10.87 -7.63
N ARG A 56 25.76 11.79 -6.92
CA ARG A 56 25.43 13.14 -7.42
C ARG A 56 26.66 13.95 -7.84
N ASP A 57 27.79 13.75 -7.17
CA ASP A 57 29.00 14.56 -7.40
C ASP A 57 29.82 14.10 -8.61
N ARG A 58 29.41 13.01 -9.27
CA ARG A 58 30.02 12.54 -10.52
C ARG A 58 29.61 13.38 -11.73
N ASP A 59 28.43 14.00 -11.69
CA ASP A 59 27.92 14.82 -12.79
C ASP A 59 27.20 16.07 -12.23
N PRO A 60 27.78 17.28 -12.42
CA PRO A 60 27.18 18.53 -11.95
C PRO A 60 25.78 18.79 -12.52
N ILE A 61 25.48 18.29 -13.73
CA ILE A 61 24.19 18.46 -14.39
C ILE A 61 23.11 17.64 -13.67
N LEU A 62 23.48 16.46 -13.16
CA LEU A 62 22.57 15.56 -12.47
C LEU A 62 22.43 15.86 -10.98
N ARG A 63 23.26 16.74 -10.42
CA ARG A 63 23.28 17.03 -8.98
C ARG A 63 21.93 17.48 -8.44
N ASP A 64 21.27 18.42 -9.12
CA ASP A 64 19.97 18.94 -8.69
C ASP A 64 18.84 17.93 -8.89
N ALA A 65 18.92 17.10 -9.93
CA ALA A 65 17.98 16.02 -10.15
C ALA A 65 18.12 14.92 -9.07
N ALA A 66 19.36 14.53 -8.75
CA ALA A 66 19.66 13.55 -7.70
C ALA A 66 19.23 14.05 -6.32
N ASN A 67 19.43 15.34 -6.01
CA ASN A 67 18.96 15.94 -4.76
C ASN A 67 17.43 15.93 -4.65
N ARG A 68 16.73 16.31 -5.72
CA ARG A 68 15.25 16.31 -5.75
C ARG A 68 14.69 14.90 -5.60
N GLU A 69 15.26 13.93 -6.29
CA GLU A 69 14.82 12.54 -6.22
C GLU A 69 15.15 11.90 -4.87
N ALA A 70 16.33 12.17 -4.30
CA ALA A 70 16.67 11.69 -2.95
C ALA A 70 15.71 12.25 -1.88
N ALA A 71 15.35 13.54 -1.99
CA ALA A 71 14.34 14.14 -1.12
C ALA A 71 12.95 13.51 -1.33
N HIS A 72 12.60 13.16 -2.57
CA HIS A 72 11.34 12.48 -2.86
C HIS A 72 11.28 11.07 -2.27
N CYS A 73 12.35 10.28 -2.43
CA CYS A 73 12.46 8.96 -1.80
C CYS A 73 12.31 9.04 -0.28
N ARG A 74 12.97 9.99 0.39
CA ARG A 74 12.84 10.17 1.85
C ARG A 74 11.44 10.56 2.29
N ARG A 75 10.75 11.43 1.53
CA ARG A 75 9.35 11.79 1.81
C ARG A 75 8.44 10.57 1.72
N LEU A 76 8.59 9.75 0.67
CA LEU A 76 7.81 8.52 0.51
C LEU A 76 8.13 7.50 1.62
N ALA A 77 9.39 7.36 2.01
CA ALA A 77 9.79 6.50 3.12
C ALA A 77 9.11 6.92 4.44
N ALA A 78 9.10 8.23 4.75
CA ALA A 78 8.43 8.77 5.91
C ALA A 78 6.92 8.47 5.90
N LEU A 79 6.24 8.69 4.76
CA LEU A 79 4.82 8.37 4.60
C LEU A 79 4.52 6.89 4.85
N LEU A 80 5.36 5.99 4.32
CA LEU A 80 5.21 4.54 4.55
C LEU A 80 5.40 4.17 6.03
N LEU A 81 6.31 4.83 6.73
CA LEU A 81 6.53 4.62 8.16
C LEU A 81 5.39 5.20 9.01
N ASP A 82 4.79 6.31 8.61
CA ASP A 82 3.62 6.87 9.28
C ASP A 82 2.40 5.99 9.10
N LEU A 83 2.18 5.45 7.89
CA LEU A 83 1.15 4.45 7.63
C LEU A 83 1.39 3.17 8.45
N ALA A 84 2.64 2.72 8.54
CA ALA A 84 3.02 1.58 9.35
C ALA A 84 2.71 1.81 10.84
N ARG A 85 3.04 2.99 11.38
CA ARG A 85 2.76 3.36 12.78
C ARG A 85 1.27 3.48 13.09
N GLY A 86 0.47 3.97 12.14
CA GLY A 86 -0.99 4.03 12.30
C GLY A 86 -1.68 2.67 12.25
N ALA A 87 -0.96 1.61 11.87
CA ALA A 87 -1.45 0.23 11.81
C ALA A 87 -0.96 -0.65 12.97
N GLU A 88 -0.18 -0.09 13.91
CA GLU A 88 0.25 -0.71 15.18
C GLU A 88 -0.78 -0.45 16.30
#